data_AF-A0A1V0QET1-F1
#
_entry.id   AF-A0A1V0QET1-F1
#
_cell.length_a   1.000
_cell.length_b   1.000
_cell.length_c   1.000
_cell.angle_alpha   90.00
_cell.angle_beta   90.00
_cell.angle_gamma   90.00
#
_symmetry.space_group_name_H-M   'P 1'
#
loop_
_entity.id
_entity.type
_entity.pdbx_description
1 polymer ?
#
loop_
_entity_poly.entity_id
_entity_poly.type
_entity_poly.pdbx_seq_one_letter_code
_entity_poly.pdbx_strand_id
1 'polypeptide(L)' 'MNRKVSKTIGYLVRKVAERDANTSCPFWGYQPKLPEAVRKLKKS' A
#
# COMPACT_ATOMS: atom_id res chain seq x y z
N MET A 1 14.11 7.87 -16.45
CA MET A 1 12.76 7.26 -16.27
C MET A 1 11.71 8.34 -16.40
N ASN A 2 10.67 8.16 -17.23
CA ASN A 2 9.63 9.18 -17.42
C ASN A 2 8.81 9.34 -16.12
N ARG A 3 8.69 10.58 -15.60
CA ARG A 3 8.05 10.86 -14.29
C ARG A 3 6.60 10.37 -14.22
N LYS A 4 5.89 10.35 -15.35
CA LYS A 4 4.51 9.85 -15.44
C LYS A 4 4.47 8.33 -15.27
N VAL A 5 5.41 7.63 -15.91
CA VAL A 5 5.57 6.17 -15.80
C VAL A 5 5.90 5.75 -14.36
N SER A 6 6.83 6.43 -13.70
CA SER A 6 7.16 6.14 -12.29
C SER A 6 5.98 6.30 -11.34
N LYS A 7 5.13 7.32 -11.54
CA LYS A 7 3.91 7.51 -10.74
C LYS A 7 2.89 6.39 -10.96
N THR A 8 2.68 5.98 -12.20
CA THR A 8 1.77 4.88 -12.54
C THR A 8 2.25 3.56 -11.93
N ILE A 9 3.55 3.27 -12.01
CA ILE A 9 4.15 2.09 -11.37
C ILE A 9 3.95 2.15 -9.85
N GLY A 10 4.25 3.28 -9.21
CA GLY A 10 4.04 3.43 -7.76
C GLY A 10 2.59 3.24 -7.33
N TYR A 11 1.63 3.70 -8.14
CA TYR A 11 0.20 3.48 -7.88
C TYR A 11 -0.18 1.99 -7.97
N LEU A 12 0.31 1.29 -9.00
CA LEU A 12 0.09 -0.14 -9.19
C LEU A 12 0.67 -0.96 -8.04
N VAL A 13 1.92 -0.70 -7.67
CA VAL A 13 2.60 -1.40 -6.57
C VAL A 13 1.82 -1.23 -5.26
N ARG A 14 1.34 -0.01 -4.96
CA ARG A 14 0.51 0.23 -3.78
C ARG A 14 -0.78 -0.59 -3.81
N LYS A 15 -1.45 -0.69 -4.96
CA LYS A 15 -2.71 -1.45 -5.09
C LYS A 15 -2.52 -2.95 -4.93
N VAL A 16 -1.40 -3.49 -5.42
CA VAL A 16 -1.03 -4.89 -5.21
C VAL A 16 -0.77 -5.15 -3.74
N ALA A 17 0.05 -4.32 -3.08
CA ALA A 17 0.30 -4.44 -1.65
C ALA A 17 -0.98 -4.33 -0.78
N GLU A 18 -1.89 -3.42 -1.12
CA GLU A 18 -3.21 -3.30 -0.47
C GLU A 18 -4.03 -4.61 -0.64
N ARG A 19 -4.05 -5.20 -1.83
CA ARG A 19 -4.78 -6.45 -2.09
C ARG A 19 -4.14 -7.64 -1.38
N ASP A 20 -2.82 -7.79 -1.43
CA ASP A 20 -2.11 -8.90 -0.82
C ASP A 20 -2.27 -8.89 0.70
N ALA A 21 -2.16 -7.71 1.33
CA ALA A 21 -2.38 -7.56 2.76
C ALA A 21 -3.82 -7.92 3.18
N ASN A 22 -4.81 -7.47 2.40
CA ASN A 22 -6.23 -7.74 2.70
C ASN A 22 -6.62 -9.20 2.41
N THR A 23 -6.02 -9.84 1.41
CA THR A 23 -6.29 -11.24 1.04
C THR A 23 -5.62 -12.22 2.01
N SER A 24 -4.44 -11.88 2.52
CA SER A 24 -3.66 -12.78 3.40
C SER A 24 -4.18 -12.85 4.83
N CYS A 25 -5.15 -12.01 5.25
CA CYS A 25 -5.64 -12.02 6.62
C CYS A 25 -7.19 -12.00 6.71
N PRO A 26 -7.85 -13.17 6.73
CA PRO A 26 -9.31 -13.25 6.64
C PRO A 26 -10.09 -12.73 7.86
N PHE A 27 -9.42 -12.31 8.96
CA PHE A 27 -10.07 -11.66 10.11
C PHE A 27 -9.35 -10.41 10.67
N TRP A 28 -8.24 -9.94 10.07
CA TRP A 28 -7.70 -8.57 10.24
C TRP A 28 -7.79 -7.72 8.94
N GLY A 29 -8.28 -8.30 7.84
CA GLY A 29 -8.10 -7.82 6.46
C GLY A 29 -8.97 -6.66 6.00
N TYR A 30 -9.80 -6.06 6.85
CA TYR A 30 -10.34 -4.72 6.56
C TYR A 30 -9.86 -3.73 7.61
N GLN A 31 -8.72 -3.10 7.31
CA GLN A 31 -8.31 -1.89 8.01
C GLN A 31 -8.72 -0.68 7.16
N PRO A 32 -9.82 0.03 7.51
CA PRO A 32 -10.24 1.23 6.80
C PRO A 32 -9.22 2.36 6.90
N LYS A 33 -8.27 2.27 7.84
CA LYS A 33 -7.21 3.25 8.08
C LYS A 33 -5.86 2.55 8.04
N LEU A 34 -4.91 3.18 7.33
CA LEU A 34 -3.53 2.72 7.25
C LEU A 34 -2.95 2.60 8.67
N PRO A 35 -2.34 1.46 9.05
CA PRO A 35 -1.74 1.29 10.37
C PRO A 35 -0.74 2.39 10.67
N GLU A 36 -0.77 2.88 11.91
CA GLU A 36 0.10 3.98 12.32
C GLU A 36 1.59 3.63 12.15
N ALA A 37 1.95 2.36 12.32
CA ALA A 37 3.28 1.84 12.04
C ALA A 37 3.72 2.11 10.59
N VAL A 38 2.84 1.88 9.61
CA VAL A 38 3.13 2.16 8.19
C VAL A 38 3.19 3.67 7.92
N ARG A 39 2.34 4.46 8.58
CA ARG A 39 2.38 5.92 8.48
C ARG A 39 3.71 6.51 8.97
N LYS A 40 4.29 5.92 10.02
CA LYS A 40 5.59 6.34 10.58
C LYS A 40 6.75 6.05 9.62
N LEU A 41 6.68 4.96 8.86
CA LEU A 41 7.69 4.62 7.85
C LEU A 41 7.77 5.60 6.68
N LYS A 42 6.71 6.37 6.40
CA LYS A 42 6.70 7.39 5.34
C LYS A 42 7.44 8.69 5.74
N LYS A 43 7.78 8.85 7.02
CA LYS A 43 8.48 10.03 7.55
C LYS A 43 10.00 9.85 7.64
N SER A 44 10.52 8.67 7.33
CA SER A 44 11.96 8.37 7.30
C SER A 44 12.51 8.43 5.89
#